data_AF-A0A3B9Y8K6-F1
#
_entry.id   AF-A0A3B9Y8K6-F1
#
_cell.length_a   1.000
_cell.length_b   1.000
_cell.length_c   1.000
_cell.angle_alpha   90.00
_cell.angle_beta   90.00
_cell.angle_gamma   90.00
#
_symmetry.space_group_name_H-M   'P 1'
#
loop_
_entity.id
_entity.type
_entity.pdbx_description
1 polymer ?
#
loop_
_entity_poly.entity_id
_entity_poly.type
_entity_poly.pdbx_seq_one_letter_code
_entity_poly.pdbx_strand_id
1 'polypeptide(L)'
;PTLVETLTYRIGAHTTADDPTRYRSPAEVEAWRAKDPLARFKRFLVSRDMLDEEQDRQLIEAIEEEINAAVLAAEAMPPMAPDSFFDYSSASLSPRLQEQRADLLRSIEPK
;
A
#
# COMPACT_ATOMS: atom_id res chain seq x y z
N PRO A 1 -29.19 -5.94 -7.59
CA PRO A 1 -27.94 -5.42 -7.00
C PRO A 1 -28.24 -4.82 -5.61
N THR A 2 -27.24 -4.72 -4.73
CA THR A 2 -27.39 -4.19 -3.36
C THR A 2 -26.22 -3.28 -3.03
N LEU A 3 -26.49 -2.15 -2.35
CA LEU A 3 -25.47 -1.29 -1.77
C LEU A 3 -25.22 -1.71 -0.31
N VAL A 4 -23.95 -1.79 0.08
CA VAL A 4 -23.53 -1.97 1.47
C VAL A 4 -22.62 -0.79 1.84
N GLU A 5 -22.95 -0.10 2.94
CA GLU A 5 -22.15 0.99 3.48
C GLU A 5 -21.47 0.54 4.78
N THR A 6 -20.14 0.68 4.84
CA THR A 6 -19.36 0.37 6.04
C THR A 6 -18.80 1.64 6.66
N LEU A 7 -19.40 2.08 7.76
CA LEU A 7 -18.94 3.25 8.50
C LEU A 7 -17.60 2.94 9.19
N THR A 8 -16.53 3.55 8.70
CA THR A 8 -15.15 3.38 9.19
C THR A 8 -14.46 4.72 9.32
N TYR A 9 -13.21 4.71 9.80
CA TYR A 9 -12.44 5.92 10.01
C TYR A 9 -10.96 5.75 9.65
N ARG A 10 -10.44 6.70 8.86
CA ARG A 10 -9.02 6.76 8.52
C ARG A 10 -8.25 7.45 9.63
N ILE A 11 -7.64 6.66 10.51
CA ILE A 11 -6.89 7.18 11.66
C ILE A 11 -5.70 8.05 11.23
N GLY A 12 -4.96 7.62 10.20
CA GLY A 12 -3.85 8.40 9.61
C GLY A 12 -4.29 9.59 8.75
N ALA A 13 -3.30 10.31 8.21
CA ALA A 13 -3.51 11.35 7.21
C ALA A 13 -4.09 10.79 5.91
N HIS A 14 -4.53 11.67 4.99
CA HIS A 14 -5.01 11.22 3.67
C HIS A 14 -3.95 10.52 2.86
N THR A 15 -2.77 11.11 2.85
CA THR A 15 -1.56 10.64 2.21
C THR A 15 -0.37 11.16 3.02
N THR A 16 0.85 10.81 2.62
CA THR A 16 2.08 11.33 3.25
C THR A 16 2.28 12.84 3.04
N ALA A 17 1.58 13.45 2.08
CA ALA A 17 1.67 14.89 1.79
C ALA A 17 0.58 15.73 2.50
N ASP A 18 -0.25 15.11 3.32
CA ASP A 18 -1.42 15.72 3.94
C ASP A 18 -1.20 16.06 5.43
N ASP A 19 -1.78 17.18 5.87
CA ASP A 19 -1.83 17.56 7.28
C ASP A 19 -3.28 17.53 7.79
N PRO A 20 -3.67 16.45 8.50
CA PRO A 20 -5.02 16.30 8.99
C PRO A 20 -5.41 17.29 10.09
N THR A 21 -4.46 17.91 10.79
CA THR A 21 -4.75 18.81 11.90
C THR A 21 -5.47 20.09 11.45
N ARG A 22 -5.43 20.37 10.14
CA ARG A 22 -6.10 21.52 9.51
C ARG A 22 -7.61 21.37 9.41
N TYR A 23 -8.14 20.14 9.43
CA TYR A 23 -9.54 19.89 9.08
C TYR A 23 -10.26 18.88 9.98
N ARG A 24 -9.57 18.29 10.96
CA ARG A 24 -10.21 17.45 11.98
C ARG A 24 -9.57 17.65 13.35
N SER A 25 -10.36 17.42 14.39
CA SER A 25 -9.90 17.56 15.75
C SER A 25 -9.17 16.29 16.24
N PRO A 26 -8.18 16.40 17.12
CA PRO A 26 -7.61 15.24 17.80
C PRO A 26 -8.66 14.44 18.56
N ALA A 27 -9.65 15.11 19.18
CA ALA A 27 -10.72 14.46 19.94
C ALA A 27 -11.57 13.53 19.07
N GLU A 28 -11.85 13.92 17.82
CA GLU A 28 -12.55 13.06 16.86
C GLU A 28 -11.74 11.80 16.55
N VAL A 29 -10.44 11.95 16.27
CA VAL A 29 -9.56 10.81 15.98
C VAL A 29 -9.50 9.85 17.17
N GLU A 30 -9.38 10.35 18.39
CA GLU A 30 -9.33 9.52 19.60
C GLU A 30 -10.65 8.77 19.85
N ALA A 31 -11.79 9.43 19.61
CA ALA A 31 -13.10 8.76 19.70
C ALA A 31 -13.24 7.58 18.72
N TRP A 32 -12.56 7.65 17.58
CA TRP A 32 -12.51 6.55 16.60
C TRP A 32 -11.42 5.52 16.89
N ARG A 33 -10.26 5.90 17.46
CA ARG A 33 -9.25 4.94 17.95
C ARG A 33 -9.83 3.99 18.99
N ALA A 34 -10.70 4.48 19.87
CA ALA A 34 -11.40 3.63 20.84
C ALA A 34 -12.29 2.55 20.20
N LYS A 35 -12.63 2.69 18.91
CA LYS A 35 -13.44 1.76 18.11
C LYS A 35 -12.60 0.86 17.20
N ASP A 36 -11.29 0.80 17.42
CA ASP A 36 -10.38 -0.01 16.60
C ASP A 36 -10.90 -1.45 16.43
N PRO A 37 -11.17 -1.89 15.17
CA PRO A 37 -11.68 -3.22 14.90
C PRO A 37 -10.68 -4.33 15.28
N LEU A 38 -9.37 -4.08 15.20
CA LEU A 38 -8.34 -5.05 15.56
C LEU A 38 -8.34 -5.28 17.07
N ALA A 39 -8.31 -4.21 17.86
CA ALA A 39 -8.40 -4.32 19.31
C ALA A 39 -9.69 -5.02 19.75
N ARG A 40 -10.83 -4.71 19.10
CA ARG A 40 -12.11 -5.37 19.37
C ARG A 40 -12.09 -6.86 19.04
N PHE A 41 -11.54 -7.22 17.88
CA PHE A 41 -11.52 -8.61 17.44
C PHE A 41 -10.50 -9.45 18.22
N LYS A 42 -9.33 -8.89 18.53
CA LYS A 42 -8.35 -9.52 19.44
C LYS A 42 -8.99 -9.89 20.78
N ARG A 43 -9.69 -8.95 21.43
CA ARG A 43 -10.40 -9.24 22.69
C ARG A 43 -11.43 -10.36 22.54
N PHE A 44 -12.15 -10.39 21.42
CA PHE A 44 -13.09 -11.47 21.13
C PHE A 44 -12.38 -12.82 21.01
N LEU A 45 -11.29 -12.92 20.26
CA LEU A 45 -10.54 -14.17 20.09
C LEU A 45 -9.91 -14.66 21.40
N VAL A 46 -9.34 -13.76 22.19
CA VAL A 46 -8.81 -14.08 23.52
C VAL A 46 -9.90 -14.60 24.43
N SER A 47 -11.09 -13.99 24.44
CA SER A 47 -12.24 -14.46 25.24
C SER A 47 -12.78 -15.83 24.82
N ARG A 48 -12.33 -16.35 23.67
CA ARG A 48 -12.71 -17.65 23.11
C ARG A 48 -11.58 -18.67 23.17
N ASP A 49 -10.46 -18.34 23.82
CA ASP A 49 -9.25 -19.16 23.88
C ASP A 49 -8.72 -19.51 22.47
N MET A 50 -8.98 -18.65 21.49
CA MET A 50 -8.55 -18.81 20.08
C MET A 50 -7.28 -18.05 19.75
N LEU A 51 -6.86 -17.16 20.66
CA LEU A 51 -5.65 -16.35 20.54
C LEU A 51 -5.13 -16.06 21.94
N ASP A 52 -3.84 -16.24 22.16
CA ASP A 52 -3.13 -15.76 23.36
C ASP A 52 -2.10 -14.67 23.02
N GLU A 53 -1.46 -14.09 24.05
CA GLU A 53 -0.49 -13.01 23.88
C GLU A 53 0.80 -13.46 23.18
N GLU A 54 1.18 -14.73 23.34
CA GLU A 54 2.36 -15.30 22.70
C GLU A 54 2.13 -15.45 21.20
N GLN A 55 0.98 -16.02 20.82
CA GLN A 55 0.55 -16.19 19.44
C GLN A 55 0.41 -14.84 18.72
N ASP A 56 -0.19 -13.84 19.38
CA ASP A 56 -0.32 -12.49 18.81
C ASP A 56 1.05 -11.85 18.57
N ARG A 57 1.99 -12.00 19.52
CA ARG A 57 3.35 -11.48 19.37
C ARG A 57 4.11 -12.17 18.23
N GLN A 58 4.07 -13.51 18.18
CA GLN A 58 4.70 -14.29 17.12
C GLN A 58 4.13 -13.95 15.75
N LEU A 59 2.82 -13.70 15.66
CA LEU A 59 2.18 -13.27 14.43
C LEU A 59 2.70 -11.90 13.97
N ILE A 60 2.82 -10.94 14.88
CA ILE A 60 3.37 -9.61 14.55
C ILE A 60 4.81 -9.73 14.05
N GLU A 61 5.66 -10.49 14.76
CA GLU A 61 7.07 -10.70 14.37
C GLU A 61 7.17 -11.35 12.98
N ALA A 62 6.40 -12.41 12.72
CA ALA A 62 6.38 -13.07 11.41
C ALA A 62 5.93 -12.12 10.28
N ILE A 63 4.94 -11.25 10.53
CA ILE A 63 4.48 -10.26 9.56
C ILE A 63 5.56 -9.18 9.32
N GLU A 64 6.25 -8.74 10.36
CA GLU A 64 7.36 -7.78 10.22
C GLU A 64 8.49 -8.36 9.37
N GLU A 65 8.85 -9.64 9.58
CA GLU A 65 9.82 -10.35 8.75
C GLU A 65 9.37 -10.44 7.29
N GLU A 66 8.11 -10.79 7.04
CA GLU A 66 7.54 -10.86 5.69
C GLU A 66 7.58 -9.50 4.97
N ILE A 67 7.18 -8.43 5.66
CA ILE A 67 7.21 -7.06 5.11
C ILE A 67 8.64 -6.65 4.79
N ASN A 68 9.59 -6.88 5.70
CA ASN A 68 10.99 -6.55 5.48
C ASN A 68 11.59 -7.31 4.29
N ALA A 69 11.28 -8.60 4.16
CA ALA A 69 11.70 -9.40 3.01
C ALA A 69 11.10 -8.86 1.70
N ALA A 70 9.83 -8.48 1.70
CA ALA A 70 9.17 -7.90 0.53
C ALA A 70 9.76 -6.54 0.13
N VAL A 71 10.09 -5.68 1.10
CA VAL A 71 10.78 -4.40 0.86
C VAL A 71 12.15 -4.63 0.24
N LEU A 72 12.96 -5.53 0.83
CA LEU A 72 14.28 -5.87 0.29
C LEU A 72 14.19 -6.42 -1.14
N ALA A 73 13.21 -7.28 -1.42
CA ALA A 73 12.98 -7.79 -2.77
C ALA A 73 12.59 -6.67 -3.74
N ALA A 74 11.75 -5.73 -3.32
CA ALA A 74 11.33 -4.59 -4.14
C ALA A 74 12.48 -3.62 -4.42
N GLU A 75 13.31 -3.31 -3.42
CA GLU A 75 14.49 -2.44 -3.56
C GLU A 75 15.59 -3.08 -4.40
N ALA A 76 15.69 -4.41 -4.40
CA ALA A 76 16.62 -5.16 -5.25
C ALA A 76 16.18 -5.26 -6.72
N MET A 77 14.94 -4.86 -7.06
CA MET A 77 14.50 -4.87 -8.44
C MET A 77 15.33 -3.89 -9.28
N PRO A 78 15.79 -4.30 -10.48
CA PRO A 78 16.47 -3.37 -11.36
C PRO A 78 15.53 -2.22 -11.75
N PRO A 79 16.06 -1.02 -12.03
CA PRO A 79 15.25 0.07 -12.55
C PRO A 79 14.54 -0.39 -13.83
N MET A 80 13.30 0.06 -14.01
CA MET A 80 12.58 -0.23 -15.25
C MET A 80 13.35 0.31 -16.46
N ALA A 81 13.26 -0.41 -17.57
CA ALA A 81 13.80 0.07 -18.83
C ALA A 81 13.20 1.47 -19.14
N PRO A 82 14.00 2.40 -19.66
CA PRO A 82 13.58 3.79 -19.90
C PRO A 82 12.42 3.89 -20.89
N ASP A 83 12.20 2.87 -21.73
CA ASP A 83 11.11 2.77 -22.70
C ASP A 83 9.95 1.86 -22.25
N SER A 84 9.98 1.33 -21.03
CA SER A 84 8.97 0.39 -20.51
C SER A 84 7.54 0.94 -20.50
N PHE A 85 7.37 2.27 -20.42
CA PHE A 85 6.06 2.90 -20.47
C PHE A 85 5.34 2.73 -21.83
N PHE A 86 6.05 2.32 -22.89
CA PHE A 86 5.44 1.96 -24.17
C PHE A 86 4.75 0.58 -24.11
N ASP A 87 5.27 -0.37 -23.33
CA ASP A 87 4.96 -1.81 -23.44
C ASP A 87 3.49 -2.16 -23.15
N TYR A 88 2.81 -1.37 -22.31
CA TYR A 88 1.43 -1.65 -21.86
C TYR A 88 0.43 -0.54 -22.20
N SER A 89 0.81 0.38 -23.10
CA SER A 89 -0.05 1.50 -23.52
C SER A 89 -1.24 1.06 -24.39
N SER A 90 -1.08 -0.04 -25.12
CA SER A 90 -2.07 -0.61 -26.04
C SER A 90 -1.72 -2.07 -26.35
N ALA A 91 -2.64 -2.83 -26.95
CA ALA A 91 -2.37 -4.20 -27.38
C ALA A 91 -1.23 -4.28 -28.41
N SER A 92 -1.04 -3.23 -29.22
CA SER A 92 0.04 -3.11 -30.19
C SER A 92 0.37 -1.64 -30.43
N LEU A 93 1.66 -1.31 -30.44
CA LEU A 93 2.11 0.06 -30.73
C LEU A 93 1.75 0.49 -32.14
N SER A 94 1.20 1.69 -32.27
CA SER A 94 1.05 2.35 -33.57
C SER A 94 2.42 2.68 -34.17
N PRO A 95 2.54 2.85 -35.51
CA PRO A 95 3.81 3.20 -36.14
C PRO A 95 4.49 4.43 -35.52
N ARG A 96 3.70 5.47 -35.18
CA ARG A 96 4.21 6.67 -34.52
C ARG A 96 4.81 6.38 -33.13
N LEU A 97 4.18 5.51 -32.34
CA LEU A 97 4.70 5.15 -31.02
C LEU A 97 5.97 4.28 -31.13
N GLN A 98 6.08 3.46 -32.18
CA GLN A 98 7.31 2.72 -32.47
C GLN A 98 8.46 3.68 -32.81
N GLU A 99 8.20 4.71 -33.63
CA GLU A 99 9.18 5.75 -33.94
C GLU A 99 9.62 6.51 -32.69
N GLN A 100 8.68 6.95 -31.85
CA GLN A 100 8.98 7.65 -30.59
C GLN A 100 9.80 6.80 -29.62
N ARG A 101 9.49 5.50 -29.52
CA ARG A 101 10.27 4.55 -28.73
C ARG A 101 11.70 4.45 -29.23
N ALA A 102 11.89 4.35 -30.56
CA ALA A 102 13.21 4.28 -31.18
C ALA A 102 14.01 5.59 -31.01
N ASP A 103 13.35 6.75 -31.11
CA ASP A 103 13.97 8.06 -30.86
C ASP A 103 14.48 8.18 -29.40
N LEU A 104 13.67 7.75 -28.43
CA LEU A 104 14.05 7.76 -27.02
C LEU A 104 15.32 6.93 -26.79
N LEU A 105 15.33 5.68 -27.25
CA LEU A 105 16.46 4.77 -27.06
C LEU A 105 17.75 5.32 -27.69
N ARG A 106 17.68 5.94 -28.87
CA ARG A 106 18.82 6.63 -29.50
C ARG A 106 19.35 7.80 -28.67
N SER A 107 18.48 8.54 -27.99
CA SER A 107 18.86 9.75 -27.24
C SER A 107 19.59 9.45 -25.93
N ILE A 108 19.48 8.23 -25.40
CA ILE A 108 20.03 7.81 -24.11
C ILE A 108 21.17 6.80 -24.24
N GLU A 109 21.47 6.32 -25.46
CA GLU A 109 22.66 5.51 -25.71
C GLU A 109 23.93 6.34 -25.43
N PRO A 110 24.86 5.86 -24.58
CA PRO A 110 26.12 6.54 -24.36
C PRO A 110 26.93 6.57 -25.66
N LYS A 111 27.52 7.74 -25.97
CA LYS A 111 28.43 7.90 -27.10
C LYS A 111 29.71 7.09 -26.96
#